data_AF-A0A969SPD8-F1
#
_entry.id   AF-A0A969SPD8-F1
#
_cell.length_a   1.000
_cell.length_b   1.000
_cell.length_c   1.000
_cell.angle_alpha   90.00
_cell.angle_beta   90.00
_cell.angle_gamma   90.00
#
_symmetry.space_group_name_H-M   'P 1'
#
loop_
_entity.id
_entity.type
_entity.pdbx_description
1 polymer ?
#
loop_
_entity_poly.entity_id
_entity_poly.type
_entity_poly.pdbx_seq_one_letter_code
_entity_poly.pdbx_strand_id
1 'polypeptide(L)'
;MKAIEVTGKIDQYGNLILDEPIQGTTYPHQVRVIVLVPEDAEDIDPDDTPVEEIKASLKRALHQAKTGQRLPLSQMWEGIDAE
;
A
#
# COMPACT_ATOMS: atom_id res chain seq x y z
N MET A 1 -2.37 8.50 -29.01
CA MET A 1 -2.82 7.29 -28.29
C MET A 1 -3.89 7.73 -27.30
N LYS A 2 -5.01 7.01 -27.22
CA LYS A 2 -6.11 7.29 -26.28
C LYS A 2 -6.21 6.12 -25.30
N ALA A 3 -6.15 6.41 -24.00
CA ALA A 3 -6.38 5.41 -22.97
C ALA A 3 -7.89 5.16 -22.84
N ILE A 4 -8.28 3.89 -22.79
CA ILE A 4 -9.65 3.46 -22.51
C ILE A 4 -9.55 2.53 -21.31
N GLU A 5 -10.26 2.86 -20.25
CA GLU A 5 -10.34 2.05 -19.03
C GLU A 5 -11.60 1.20 -19.10
N VAL A 6 -11.43 -0.12 -18.99
CA VAL A 6 -12.51 -1.10 -18.95
C VAL A 6 -12.18 -2.11 -17.88
N THR A 7 -13.19 -2.49 -17.10
CA THR A 7 -13.06 -3.51 -16.07
C THR A 7 -13.07 -4.91 -16.69
N GLY A 8 -12.26 -5.78 -16.14
CA GLY A 8 -12.16 -7.16 -16.57
C GLY A 8 -11.57 -8.02 -15.47
N LYS A 9 -11.65 -9.34 -15.67
CA LYS A 9 -11.15 -10.35 -14.74
C LYS A 9 -10.08 -11.17 -15.45
N ILE A 10 -9.10 -11.64 -14.69
CA ILE A 10 -8.12 -12.61 -15.16
C ILE A 10 -8.67 -13.99 -14.81
N ASP A 11 -8.78 -14.88 -15.80
CA ASP A 11 -9.19 -16.26 -15.56
C ASP A 11 -8.04 -17.12 -14.99
N GLN A 12 -8.35 -18.36 -14.62
CA GLN A 12 -7.37 -19.32 -14.08
C GLN A 12 -6.23 -19.69 -15.06
N TYR A 13 -6.36 -19.33 -16.35
CA TYR A 13 -5.36 -19.57 -17.38
C TYR A 13 -4.57 -18.31 -17.72
N GLY A 14 -4.84 -17.18 -17.03
CA GLY A 14 -4.16 -15.91 -17.25
C GLY A 14 -4.73 -15.06 -18.38
N ASN A 15 -5.91 -15.41 -18.92
CA ASN A 15 -6.56 -14.59 -19.97
C ASN A 15 -7.32 -13.43 -19.34
N LEU A 16 -7.16 -12.23 -19.90
CA LEU A 16 -7.97 -11.07 -19.55
C LEU A 16 -9.34 -11.17 -20.25
N ILE A 17 -10.39 -11.36 -19.46
CA ILE A 17 -11.78 -11.34 -19.91
C ILE A 17 -12.35 -9.99 -19.52
N LEU A 18 -12.70 -9.18 -20.53
CA LEU A 18 -13.35 -7.90 -20.30
C LEU A 18 -14.84 -8.11 -20.00
N ASP A 19 -15.39 -7.38 -19.05
CA ASP A 19 -16.83 -7.42 -18.76
C ASP A 19 -17.63 -6.78 -19.90
N GLU A 20 -17.02 -5.83 -20.60
CA GLU A 20 -17.60 -5.11 -21.75
C GLU A 20 -16.61 -4.97 -22.91
N PRO A 21 -17.07 -4.91 -24.17
CA PRO A 21 -16.20 -4.69 -25.32
C PRO A 21 -15.59 -3.28 -25.31
N ILE A 22 -14.36 -3.14 -25.82
CA ILE A 22 -13.69 -1.82 -25.94
C ILE A 22 -14.37 -0.98 -27.01
N GLN A 23 -15.26 -0.08 -26.59
CA GLN A 23 -15.99 0.79 -27.51
C GLN A 23 -15.13 1.97 -27.98
N GLY A 24 -15.35 2.42 -29.23
CA GLY A 24 -14.72 3.64 -29.75
C GLY A 24 -13.36 3.44 -30.44
N THR A 25 -13.03 2.21 -30.85
CA THR A 25 -11.91 1.92 -31.75
C THR A 25 -12.41 1.46 -33.11
N THR A 26 -11.83 2.00 -34.19
CA THR A 26 -12.02 1.46 -35.54
C THR A 26 -11.16 0.20 -35.64
N TYR A 27 -11.75 -0.95 -35.96
CA TYR A 27 -11.01 -2.21 -36.09
C TYR A 27 -10.50 -2.42 -37.52
N PRO A 28 -9.40 -3.18 -37.74
CA PRO A 28 -8.51 -3.81 -36.77
C PRO A 28 -7.24 -2.98 -36.49
N HIS A 29 -6.90 -2.78 -35.21
CA HIS A 29 -5.66 -2.10 -34.79
C HIS A 29 -4.98 -2.84 -33.64
N GLN A 30 -3.66 -2.73 -33.56
CA GLN A 30 -2.88 -3.25 -32.43
C GLN A 30 -3.01 -2.30 -31.23
N VAL A 31 -3.25 -2.85 -30.05
CA VAL A 31 -3.41 -2.10 -28.80
C VAL A 31 -2.39 -2.56 -27.75
N ARG A 32 -2.04 -1.65 -26.82
CA ARG A 32 -1.25 -1.96 -25.63
C ARG A 32 -2.21 -2.07 -24.44
N VAL A 33 -2.13 -3.17 -23.69
CA VAL A 33 -2.95 -3.42 -22.49
C VAL A 33 -2.08 -3.20 -21.26
N ILE A 34 -2.58 -2.44 -20.28
CA ILE A 34 -1.98 -2.28 -18.96
C ILE A 34 -2.99 -2.85 -17.96
N VAL A 35 -2.56 -3.82 -17.17
CA VAL A 35 -3.39 -4.45 -16.14
C VAL A 35 -2.96 -3.89 -14.79
N LEU A 36 -3.90 -3.28 -14.07
CA LEU A 36 -3.68 -2.86 -12.68
C LEU A 36 -4.17 -3.99 -11.79
N VAL A 37 -3.24 -4.70 -11.17
CA VAL A 37 -3.53 -5.67 -10.10
C VAL A 37 -3.39 -4.90 -8.78
N PRO A 38 -4.35 -4.98 -7.85
CA PRO A 38 -4.13 -4.43 -6.51
C PRO A 38 -2.87 -5.10 -5.95
N GLU A 39 -1.99 -4.31 -5.34
CA GLU A 39 -0.94 -4.90 -4.51
C GLU A 39 -1.67 -5.64 -3.38
N ASP A 40 -1.72 -6.96 -3.49
CA ASP A 40 -2.05 -7.79 -2.33
C ASP A 40 -1.03 -7.39 -1.25
N ALA A 41 -1.50 -7.33 -0.01
CA ALA A 41 -0.68 -7.02 1.17
C ALA A 41 0.37 -8.12 1.46
N GLU A 42 0.95 -8.71 0.43
CA GLU A 42 1.87 -9.84 0.43
C GLU A 42 3.30 -9.40 0.07
N ASP A 43 3.51 -8.21 -0.51
CA ASP A 43 4.81 -7.52 -0.48
C ASP A 43 4.99 -6.81 0.87
N ILE A 44 4.80 -7.55 1.97
CA ILE A 44 5.27 -7.12 3.29
C ILE A 44 6.78 -7.32 3.23
N ASP A 45 7.53 -6.23 3.11
CA ASP A 45 8.96 -6.25 3.33
C ASP A 45 9.20 -6.96 4.68
N PRO A 46 10.02 -8.04 4.75
CA PRO A 46 10.31 -8.68 6.04
C PRO A 46 10.91 -7.72 7.07
N ASP A 47 11.46 -6.58 6.64
CA ASP A 47 11.94 -5.50 7.50
C ASP A 47 10.83 -4.50 7.90
N ASP A 48 9.65 -4.54 7.27
CA ASP A 48 8.51 -3.69 7.62
C ASP A 48 7.84 -4.17 8.90
N THR A 49 7.69 -3.25 9.86
CA THR A 49 6.97 -3.52 11.10
C THR A 49 5.48 -3.70 10.79
N PRO A 50 4.86 -4.81 11.22
CA PRO A 50 3.44 -5.06 10.97
C PRO A 50 2.54 -3.92 11.45
N VAL A 51 1.50 -3.62 10.69
CA VAL A 51 0.54 -2.54 11.00
C VAL A 51 -0.09 -2.74 12.39
N GLU A 52 -0.32 -3.98 12.81
CA GLU A 52 -0.81 -4.36 14.14
C GLU A 52 0.14 -3.91 15.25
N GLU A 53 1.44 -4.08 15.04
CA GLU A 53 2.48 -3.69 15.99
C GLU A 53 2.60 -2.17 16.07
N ILE A 54 2.56 -1.47 14.93
CA ILE A 54 2.52 0.00 14.88
C ILE A 54 1.31 0.52 15.66
N LYS A 55 0.11 -0.02 15.40
CA LYS A 55 -1.12 0.37 16.11
C LYS A 55 -1.01 0.13 17.62
N ALA A 56 -0.43 -1.00 18.04
CA ALA A 56 -0.23 -1.30 19.45
C ALA A 56 0.77 -0.35 20.12
N SER A 57 1.87 -0.02 19.42
CA SER A 57 2.87 0.95 19.87
C SER A 57 2.25 2.34 20.06
N LEU A 58 1.51 2.83 19.05
CA LEU A 58 0.84 4.13 19.10
C LEU A 58 -0.19 4.23 20.23
N LYS A 59 -0.98 3.17 20.46
CA LYS A 59 -1.93 3.11 21.58
C LYS A 59 -1.22 3.22 22.93
N ARG A 60 -0.09 2.53 23.10
CA ARG A 60 0.73 2.62 24.32
C ARG A 60 1.30 4.01 24.51
N ALA A 61 1.92 4.59 23.48
CA ALA A 61 2.49 5.93 23.53
C ALA A 61 1.42 6.99 23.86
N LEU A 62 0.24 6.88 23.26
CA LEU A 62 -0.90 7.76 23.56
C LEU A 62 -1.37 7.62 25.02
N HIS A 63 -1.42 6.39 25.55
CA HIS A 63 -1.77 6.15 26.94
C HIS A 63 -0.75 6.77 27.89
N GLN A 64 0.55 6.51 27.67
CA GLN A 64 1.66 7.06 28.46
C GLN A 64 1.64 8.59 28.45
N ALA A 65 1.40 9.20 27.28
CA ALA A 65 1.25 10.63 27.18
C ALA A 65 0.06 11.12 28.02
N LYS A 66 -1.10 10.47 27.95
CA LYS A 66 -2.28 10.85 28.74
C LYS A 66 -2.06 10.69 30.25
N THR A 67 -1.30 9.68 30.68
CA THR A 67 -1.00 9.43 32.10
C THR A 67 0.21 10.21 32.62
N GLY A 68 0.80 11.10 31.82
CA GLY A 68 1.96 11.90 32.22
C GLY A 68 3.28 11.15 32.30
N GLN A 69 3.33 9.90 31.82
CA GLN A 69 4.56 9.12 31.66
C GLN A 69 5.29 9.61 30.41
N ARG A 70 5.95 10.76 30.53
CA ARG A 70 6.70 11.41 29.44
C ARG A 70 8.10 11.75 29.91
N LEU A 71 9.07 11.65 29.02
CA LEU A 71 10.42 12.13 29.26
C LEU A 71 10.52 13.62 28.85
N PRO A 72 11.00 14.53 29.72
CA PRO A 72 11.27 15.91 29.32
C PRO A 72 12.27 15.97 28.17
N LEU A 73 12.08 16.89 27.23
CA LEU A 73 12.97 17.04 26.07
C LEU A 73 14.44 17.24 26.46
N SER A 74 14.70 17.93 27.58
CA SER A 74 16.06 18.12 28.11
C SER A 74 16.73 16.82 28.56
N GLN A 75 15.95 15.82 28.98
CA GLN A 75 16.44 14.51 29.41
C GLN A 75 16.45 13.47 28.29
N MET A 76 15.88 13.78 27.11
CA MET A 76 15.90 12.84 25.97
C MET A 76 17.31 12.57 25.44
N TRP A 77 18.24 13.50 25.68
CA TRP A 77 19.65 13.38 25.28
C TRP A 77 20.51 12.68 26.33
N GLU A 78 20.00 12.44 27.55
CA GLU A 78 20.74 11.76 28.60
C GLU A 78 20.86 10.26 28.24
N GLY A 79 22.09 9.78 28.03
CA GLY A 79 22.38 8.37 27.72
C GLY A 79 22.37 8.00 26.24
N ILE A 80 22.16 8.98 25.33
CA ILE A 80 22.49 8.84 23.91
C ILE A 80 23.88 9.44 23.74
N ASP A 81 24.92 8.62 23.88
CA ASP A 81 26.30 9.05 23.63
C ASP A 81 26.46 9.45 22.16
N ALA A 82 26.97 10.66 21.92
CA ALA A 82 27.30 11.19 20.60
C ALA A 82 28.77 10.88 20.23
N GLU A 83 29.20 9.62 20.43
CA GLU A 83 30.54 9.17 20.03
C GLU A 83 30.58 8.73 18.55
#